data_AF-A0A5P1X1C9-F1
#
_entry.id   AF-A0A5P1X1C9-F1
#
_cell.length_a   1.000
_cell.length_b   1.000
_cell.length_c   1.000
_cell.angle_alpha   90.00
_cell.angle_beta   90.00
_cell.angle_gamma   90.00
#
_symmetry.space_group_name_H-M   'P 1'
#
loop_
_entity.id
_entity.type
_entity.pdbx_description
1 polymer ?
#
loop_
_entity_poly.entity_id
_entity_poly.type
_entity_poly.pdbx_seq_one_letter_code
_entity_poly.pdbx_strand_id
1 'polypeptide(L)'
;MSNQVINPSTGMQEMVFSLNSEEDLHNALVEGDKYYRRQRIVPVKVLAQQLMAIAASFRENADNLAQTATNNMGKLISESYAEVEATAKIAEYY
;
A
#
# COMPACT_ATOMS: atom_id res chain seq x y z
N MET A 1 -16.88 13.56 8.04
CA MET A 1 -16.69 12.09 7.95
C MET A 1 -15.19 11.82 8.03
N SER A 2 -14.76 10.68 8.56
CA SER A 2 -13.34 10.30 8.68
C SER A 2 -13.17 8.80 8.47
N ASN A 3 -11.99 8.37 8.04
CA ASN A 3 -11.63 6.95 7.96
C ASN A 3 -10.99 6.53 9.29
N GLN A 4 -11.51 5.49 9.93
CA GLN A 4 -11.07 5.06 11.25
C GLN A 4 -10.50 3.65 11.19
N VAL A 5 -9.44 3.43 11.97
CA VAL A 5 -8.90 2.10 12.25
C VAL A 5 -9.34 1.72 13.66
N ILE A 6 -10.23 0.75 13.74
CA ILE A 6 -10.70 0.17 15.00
C ILE A 6 -10.25 -1.28 15.02
N ASN A 7 -9.38 -1.63 15.96
CA ASN A 7 -8.83 -2.96 16.05
C ASN A 7 -9.93 -3.98 16.40
N PRO A 8 -10.24 -4.96 15.54
CA PRO A 8 -11.35 -5.88 15.79
C PRO A 8 -11.15 -6.78 17.01
N SER A 9 -9.90 -7.01 17.44
CA SER A 9 -9.59 -7.87 18.58
C SER A 9 -9.77 -7.18 19.93
N THR A 10 -9.63 -5.86 19.99
CA THR A 10 -9.71 -5.06 21.23
C THR A 10 -10.90 -4.10 21.26
N GLY A 11 -11.48 -3.78 20.10
CA GLY A 11 -12.47 -2.73 19.92
C GLY A 11 -11.91 -1.31 20.07
N MET A 12 -10.60 -1.16 20.22
CA MET A 12 -9.97 0.14 20.41
C MET A 12 -9.72 0.84 19.08
N GLN A 13 -9.97 2.15 19.05
CA GLN A 13 -9.58 2.99 17.93
C GLN A 13 -8.07 3.27 17.99
N GLU A 14 -7.33 2.80 16.98
CA GLU A 14 -5.87 2.96 16.90
C GLU A 14 -5.47 4.19 16.08
N MET A 15 -6.21 4.52 15.02
CA MET A 15 -5.93 5.68 14.15
C MET A 15 -7.20 6.29 13.56
N VAL A 16 -7.11 7.58 13.20
CA VAL A 16 -8.12 8.31 12.45
C VAL A 16 -7.44 9.11 11.35
N PHE A 17 -7.93 8.96 10.13
CA PHE A 17 -7.47 9.70 8.96
C PHE A 17 -8.57 10.66 8.51
N SER A 18 -8.20 11.93 8.35
CA SER A 18 -9.05 12.94 7.74
C SER A 18 -9.34 12.58 6.29
N LEU A 19 -10.54 12.95 5.82
CA LEU A 19 -10.83 12.86 4.39
C LEU A 19 -10.05 13.93 3.64
N ASN A 20 -9.62 13.59 2.41
CA ASN A 20 -9.04 14.55 1.48
C ASN A 20 -10.04 15.66 1.16
N SER A 21 -9.53 16.89 1.05
CA SER A 21 -10.28 18.04 0.53
C SER A 21 -10.44 17.97 -0.99
N GLU A 22 -11.31 18.81 -1.56
CA GLU A 22 -11.41 18.95 -3.02
C GLU A 22 -10.08 19.38 -3.65
N GLU A 23 -9.31 20.23 -2.95
CA GLU A 23 -7.99 20.66 -3.39
C GLU A 23 -6.98 19.51 -3.37
N ASP A 24 -6.96 18.68 -2.32
CA ASP A 24 -6.10 17.48 -2.26
C ASP A 24 -6.39 16.52 -3.42
N LEU A 25 -7.68 16.30 -3.71
CA LEU A 25 -8.12 15.46 -4.81
C LEU A 25 -7.71 16.03 -6.16
N HIS A 26 -7.91 17.34 -6.37
CA HIS A 26 -7.49 18.01 -7.59
C HIS A 26 -5.98 17.88 -7.79
N ASN A 27 -5.19 18.13 -6.74
CA ASN A 27 -3.74 18.04 -6.79
C ASN A 27 -3.27 16.62 -7.08
N ALA A 28 -3.88 15.59 -6.46
CA ALA A 28 -3.55 14.19 -6.73
C ALA A 28 -3.81 13.81 -8.20
N LEU A 29 -4.91 14.28 -8.80
CA LEU A 29 -5.23 14.05 -10.22
C LEU A 29 -4.22 14.74 -11.15
N VAL A 30 -3.86 15.99 -10.85
CA VAL A 30 -2.86 16.74 -11.62
C VAL A 30 -1.48 16.06 -11.55
N GLU A 31 -1.06 15.61 -10.37
CA GLU A 31 0.20 14.90 -10.22
C GLU A 31 0.18 13.52 -10.92
N GLY A 32 -0.95 12.82 -10.89
CA GLY A 32 -1.16 11.58 -11.63
C GLY A 32 -1.01 11.76 -13.15
N ASP A 33 -1.65 12.78 -13.75
CA ASP A 33 -1.52 13.08 -15.18
C ASP A 33 -0.07 13.43 -15.56
N LYS A 34 0.59 14.28 -14.75
CA LYS A 34 2.01 14.62 -14.96
C LYS A 34 2.90 13.38 -14.89
N TYR A 35 2.69 12.51 -13.91
CA TYR A 35 3.46 11.27 -13.76
C TYR A 35 3.26 10.36 -14.97
N TYR A 36 2.02 10.12 -15.40
CA TYR A 36 1.73 9.30 -16.58
C TYR A 36 2.42 9.83 -17.85
N ARG A 37 2.33 11.15 -18.12
CA ARG A 37 2.96 11.76 -19.30
C ARG A 37 4.47 11.57 -19.33
N ARG A 38 5.12 11.55 -18.16
CA ARG A 38 6.56 11.27 -18.02
C ARG A 38 6.85 9.77 -18.15
N GLN A 39 6.10 8.91 -17.48
CA GLN A 39 6.44 7.48 -17.43
C GLN A 39 6.08 6.70 -18.68
N ARG A 40 5.15 7.16 -19.51
CA ARG A 40 4.80 6.47 -20.77
C ARG A 40 5.96 6.35 -21.77
N ILE A 41 7.02 7.15 -21.61
CA ILE A 41 8.24 7.09 -22.43
C ILE A 41 9.42 6.42 -21.72
N VAL A 42 9.25 6.03 -20.46
CA VAL A 42 10.30 5.35 -19.69
C VAL A 42 10.40 3.90 -20.15
N PRO A 43 11.62 3.36 -20.34
CA PRO A 43 11.79 1.96 -20.71
C PRO A 43 11.16 1.02 -19.69
N VAL A 44 10.43 0.00 -20.15
CA VAL A 44 9.79 -1.02 -19.30
C VAL A 44 10.78 -1.65 -18.31
N LYS A 45 12.05 -1.83 -18.71
CA LYS A 45 13.11 -2.34 -17.83
C LYS A 45 13.29 -1.52 -16.55
N VAL A 46 13.13 -0.19 -16.61
CA VAL A 46 13.24 0.68 -15.43
C VAL A 46 12.02 0.50 -14.53
N LEU A 47 10.82 0.33 -15.10
CA LEU A 47 9.60 0.05 -14.34
C LEU A 47 9.66 -1.32 -13.66
N ALA A 48 10.18 -2.34 -14.34
CA ALA A 48 10.40 -3.67 -13.77
C ALA A 48 11.37 -3.62 -12.57
N GLN A 49 12.43 -2.81 -12.64
CA GLN A 49 13.34 -2.60 -11.49
C GLN A 49 12.62 -1.99 -10.29
N GLN A 50 11.65 -1.09 -10.51
CA GLN A 50 10.83 -0.53 -9.44
C GLN A 50 9.93 -1.59 -8.80
N LEU A 51 9.35 -2.50 -9.60
CA LEU A 51 8.57 -3.63 -9.10
C LEU A 51 9.43 -4.58 -8.25
N MET A 52 10.66 -4.88 -8.67
CA MET A 52 11.58 -5.68 -7.86
C MET A 52 11.92 -4.99 -6.52
N ALA A 53 12.08 -3.67 -6.53
CA ALA A 53 12.30 -2.90 -5.30
C ALA A 53 11.07 -2.91 -4.37
N ILE A 54 9.86 -2.88 -4.92
CA ILE A 54 8.61 -3.04 -4.15
C ILE A 54 8.57 -4.42 -3.51
N ALA A 55 8.85 -5.50 -4.27
CA ALA A 55 8.88 -6.85 -3.72
C ALA A 55 9.88 -7.00 -2.57
N ALA A 56 11.09 -6.45 -2.73
CA ALA A 56 12.10 -6.43 -1.67
C ALA A 56 11.62 -5.67 -0.43
N SER A 57 11.04 -4.47 -0.62
CA SER A 57 10.52 -3.64 0.48
C SER A 57 9.39 -4.33 1.25
N PHE A 58 8.50 -5.05 0.58
CA PHE A 58 7.44 -5.84 1.23
C PHE A 58 8.03 -6.90 2.16
N ARG A 59 9.08 -7.61 1.73
CA ARG A 59 9.74 -8.62 2.56
C ARG A 59 10.55 -8.02 3.71
N GLU A 60 11.23 -6.90 3.46
CA GLU A 60 11.97 -6.18 4.50
C GLU A 60 11.04 -5.65 5.61
N ASN A 61 9.81 -5.27 5.25
CA ASN A 61 8.84 -4.70 6.17
C ASN A 61 7.71 -5.68 6.55
N ALA A 62 7.94 -6.99 6.38
CA ALA A 62 6.87 -7.99 6.48
C ALA A 62 6.13 -7.96 7.82
N ASP A 63 6.85 -7.86 8.93
CA ASP A 63 6.25 -7.82 10.27
C ASP A 63 5.31 -6.62 10.46
N ASN A 64 5.75 -5.43 10.00
CA ASN A 64 4.96 -4.20 10.11
C ASN A 64 3.71 -4.28 9.24
N LEU A 65 3.86 -4.70 7.98
CA LEU A 65 2.75 -4.83 7.06
C LEU A 65 1.74 -5.89 7.54
N ALA A 66 2.24 -7.02 8.05
CA ALA A 66 1.41 -8.09 8.56
C ALA A 66 0.62 -7.66 9.82
N GLN A 67 1.30 -6.99 10.76
CA GLN A 67 0.66 -6.45 11.95
C GLN A 67 -0.39 -5.40 11.59
N THR A 68 -0.08 -4.52 10.63
CA THR A 68 -1.01 -3.50 10.14
C THR A 68 -2.27 -4.14 9.57
N ALA A 69 -2.15 -5.15 8.72
CA ALA A 69 -3.30 -5.85 8.15
C ALA A 69 -4.15 -6.53 9.24
N THR A 70 -3.51 -7.23 10.19
CA THR A 70 -4.21 -7.87 11.31
C THR A 70 -4.91 -6.86 12.20
N ASN A 71 -4.26 -5.76 12.59
CA ASN A 71 -4.87 -4.76 13.46
C ASN A 71 -6.00 -4.00 12.76
N ASN A 72 -5.88 -3.71 11.47
CA ASN A 72 -6.87 -2.91 10.79
C ASN A 72 -8.19 -3.66 10.56
N MET A 73 -8.12 -4.98 10.33
CA MET A 73 -9.30 -5.73 9.85
C MET A 73 -9.42 -7.16 10.39
N GLY A 74 -8.55 -7.58 11.30
CA GLY A 74 -8.76 -8.76 12.15
C GLY A 74 -8.37 -10.11 11.56
N LYS A 75 -7.71 -10.15 10.39
CA LYS A 75 -7.19 -11.42 9.84
C LYS A 75 -6.08 -12.01 10.72
N LEU A 76 -5.90 -13.32 10.66
CA LEU A 76 -4.84 -13.99 11.42
C LEU A 76 -3.47 -13.49 10.97
N ILE A 77 -2.54 -13.30 11.90
CA ILE A 77 -1.20 -12.77 11.59
C ILE A 77 -0.45 -13.64 10.57
N SER A 78 -0.65 -14.96 10.61
CA SER A 78 -0.11 -15.90 9.63
C SER A 78 -0.66 -15.69 8.23
N GLU A 79 -1.95 -15.35 8.09
CA GLU A 79 -2.58 -15.00 6.81
C GLU A 79 -2.05 -13.66 6.30
N SER A 80 -1.81 -12.69 7.19
CA SER A 80 -1.20 -11.41 6.83
C SER A 80 0.22 -11.57 6.29
N TYR A 81 1.05 -12.42 6.90
CA TYR A 81 2.38 -12.75 6.34
C TYR A 81 2.29 -13.40 4.96
N ALA A 82 1.33 -14.30 4.76
CA ALA A 82 1.10 -14.92 3.47
C ALA A 82 0.68 -13.89 2.40
N GLU A 83 -0.12 -12.89 2.76
CA GLU A 83 -0.51 -11.79 1.88
C GLU A 83 0.67 -10.88 1.52
N VAL A 84 1.55 -10.57 2.48
CA VAL A 84 2.80 -9.82 2.19
C VAL A 84 3.62 -10.56 1.14
N GLU A 85 3.85 -11.87 1.32
CA GLU A 85 4.63 -12.66 0.37
C GLU A 85 3.92 -12.82 -0.97
N ALA A 86 2.59 -12.99 -0.98
CA ALA A 86 1.81 -13.03 -2.21
C ALA A 86 1.94 -11.71 -3.00
N THR A 87 1.92 -10.58 -2.31
CA THR A 87 2.06 -9.26 -2.93
C THR A 87 3.47 -9.06 -3.51
N ALA A 88 4.51 -9.47 -2.78
CA ALA A 88 5.88 -9.45 -3.29
C ALA A 88 6.02 -10.31 -4.57
N LYS A 89 5.42 -11.50 -4.60
CA LYS A 89 5.41 -12.37 -5.79
C LYS A 89 4.66 -11.77 -6.97
N ILE A 90 3.55 -11.06 -6.74
CA ILE A 90 2.82 -10.37 -7.82
C ILE A 90 3.70 -9.27 -8.42
N ALA A 91 4.42 -8.51 -7.59
CA ALA A 91 5.38 -7.52 -8.08
C ALA A 91 6.55 -8.16 -8.84
N GLU A 92 7.05 -9.32 -8.40
CA GLU A 92 8.10 -10.06 -9.12
C GLU A 92 7.65 -10.64 -10.46
N TYR A 93 6.36 -10.95 -10.58
CA TYR A 93 5.79 -11.57 -11.76
C TYR A 93 5.65 -10.59 -12.94
N TYR A 94 5.31 -9.33 -12.67
CA TYR A 94 5.12 -8.28 -13.68
C TYR A 94 6.40 -7.47 -13.94
#